data_AF-A0A4V2QDB5-F1
#
_entry.id   AF-A0A4V2QDB5-F1
#
_cell.length_a   1.000
_cell.length_b   1.000
_cell.length_c   1.000
_cell.angle_alpha   90.00
_cell.angle_beta   90.00
_cell.angle_gamma   90.00
#
_symmetry.space_group_name_H-M   'P 1'
#
loop_
_entity.id
_entity.type
_entity.pdbx_description
1 polymer ?
#
loop_
_entity_poly.entity_id
_entity_poly.type
_entity_poly.pdbx_seq_one_letter_code
_entity_poly.pdbx_strand_id
1 'polypeptide(L)'
;MNCHYVQSLISAFIDRELDADEKRELRRHLISCSECNVEYQDIQKIKTCLENLIPESYDFDPMIALRSRLVSEANEFIPTSLHLLWWGRLGLVAAGLLLFFLSTAALFPSEPNSARIAQRRHSSSLVSPVSYDQNISIDHSVNIYQASSILP
;
A
#
# COMPACT_ATOMS: atom_id res chain seq x y z
N MET A 1 41.96 0.77 -27.55
CA MET A 1 42.49 1.43 -26.33
C MET A 1 43.98 1.17 -26.22
N ASN A 2 44.71 2.12 -25.61
CA ASN A 2 46.12 1.93 -25.23
C ASN A 2 46.22 1.24 -23.86
N CYS A 3 47.40 0.69 -23.53
CA CYS A 3 47.60 -0.04 -22.27
C CYS A 3 47.36 0.86 -21.06
N HIS A 4 47.91 2.09 -21.05
CA HIS A 4 47.77 3.02 -19.93
C HIS A 4 46.31 3.29 -19.54
N TYR A 5 45.42 3.47 -20.53
CA TYR A 5 44.01 3.67 -20.26
C TYR A 5 43.35 2.39 -19.73
N VAL A 6 43.69 1.22 -20.28
CA VAL A 6 43.16 -0.06 -19.78
C VAL A 6 43.58 -0.29 -18.34
N GLN A 7 44.84 -0.06 -17.98
CA GLN A 7 45.35 -0.18 -16.62
C GLN A 7 44.55 0.66 -15.63
N SER A 8 44.23 1.91 -16.00
CA SER A 8 43.40 2.79 -15.17
C SER A 8 41.96 2.29 -14.95
N LEU A 9 41.47 1.43 -15.85
CA LEU A 9 40.11 0.89 -15.81
C LEU A 9 40.01 -0.50 -15.16
N ILE A 10 41.14 -1.18 -14.92
CA ILE A 10 41.14 -2.55 -14.37
C ILE A 10 40.45 -2.60 -13.00
N SER A 11 40.73 -1.64 -12.10
CA SER A 11 40.10 -1.61 -10.77
C SER A 11 38.57 -1.42 -10.89
N ALA A 12 38.14 -0.40 -11.63
CA ALA A 12 36.72 -0.13 -11.87
C ALA A 12 36.01 -1.31 -12.56
N PHE A 13 36.72 -2.06 -13.42
CA PHE A 13 36.18 -3.28 -14.03
C PHE A 13 35.92 -4.37 -12.98
N ILE A 14 36.86 -4.58 -12.06
CA ILE A 14 36.77 -5.55 -10.98
C ILE A 14 35.63 -5.19 -10.00
N ASP A 15 35.45 -3.91 -9.71
CA ASP A 15 34.39 -3.38 -8.84
C ASP A 15 33.03 -3.24 -9.56
N ARG A 16 32.97 -3.61 -10.84
CA ARG A 16 31.80 -3.62 -11.72
C ARG A 16 31.25 -2.24 -12.08
N GLU A 17 32.04 -1.18 -11.91
CA GLU A 17 31.64 0.22 -12.09
C GLU A 17 31.65 0.69 -13.55
N LEU A 18 32.32 -0.03 -14.45
CA LEU A 18 32.38 0.34 -15.87
C LEU A 18 31.05 0.17 -16.60
N ASP A 19 30.82 0.99 -17.63
CA ASP A 19 29.68 0.83 -18.51
C ASP A 19 29.82 -0.39 -19.45
N ALA A 20 28.79 -0.67 -20.25
CA ALA A 20 28.76 -1.84 -21.13
C ALA A 20 29.80 -1.77 -22.27
N ASP A 21 30.06 -0.57 -22.79
CA ASP A 21 30.99 -0.35 -23.89
C ASP A 21 32.44 -0.46 -23.40
N GLU A 22 32.77 0.22 -22.31
CA GLU A 22 34.06 0.13 -21.62
C GLU A 22 34.39 -1.32 -21.23
N LYS A 23 33.43 -2.05 -20.64
CA LYS A 23 33.59 -3.47 -20.31
C LYS A 23 33.90 -4.33 -21.53
N ARG A 24 33.33 -4.01 -22.69
CA ARG A 24 33.57 -4.74 -23.94
C ARG A 24 34.95 -4.42 -24.50
N GLU A 25 35.32 -3.15 -24.49
CA GLU A 25 36.62 -2.71 -25.00
C GLU A 25 37.78 -3.23 -24.18
N LEU A 26 37.66 -3.17 -22.85
CA LEU A 26 38.66 -3.68 -21.91
C LEU A 26 38.84 -5.20 -22.08
N ARG A 27 37.75 -5.98 -22.13
CA ARG A 27 37.84 -7.43 -22.37
C ARG A 27 38.54 -7.76 -23.68
N ARG A 28 38.25 -7.02 -24.75
CA ARG A 28 38.93 -7.18 -26.04
C ARG A 28 40.44 -6.95 -25.90
N HIS A 29 40.83 -5.90 -25.16
CA HIS A 29 42.23 -5.58 -24.93
C HIS A 29 42.94 -6.66 -24.10
N LEU A 30 42.33 -7.14 -23.01
CA LEU A 30 42.89 -8.20 -22.16
C LEU A 30 43.16 -9.51 -22.92
N ILE A 31 42.33 -9.83 -23.92
CA ILE A 31 42.57 -11.01 -24.79
C ILE A 31 43.81 -10.79 -25.67
N SER A 32 44.04 -9.56 -26.14
CA SER A 32 45.11 -9.24 -27.08
C SER A 32 46.45 -8.85 -26.43
N CYS A 33 46.44 -8.39 -25.18
CA CYS A 33 47.61 -7.86 -24.48
C CYS A 33 47.90 -8.67 -23.22
N SER A 34 48.99 -9.42 -23.23
CA SER A 34 49.41 -10.26 -22.09
C SER A 34 49.77 -9.43 -20.85
N GLU A 35 50.41 -8.26 -21.03
CA GLU A 35 50.84 -7.40 -19.93
C GLU A 35 49.65 -6.91 -19.10
N CYS A 36 48.63 -6.33 -19.76
CA CYS A 36 47.42 -5.88 -19.07
C CYS A 36 46.63 -7.04 -18.46
N ASN A 37 46.67 -8.23 -19.07
CA ASN A 37 46.03 -9.42 -18.51
C ASN A 37 46.73 -9.93 -17.24
N VAL A 38 48.07 -9.88 -17.19
CA VAL A 38 48.82 -10.20 -15.97
C VAL A 38 48.46 -9.23 -14.84
N GLU A 39 48.41 -7.94 -15.13
CA GLU A 39 48.02 -6.92 -14.15
C GLU A 39 46.59 -7.11 -13.62
N TYR A 40 45.65 -7.40 -14.52
CA TYR A 40 44.28 -7.77 -14.16
C TYR A 40 44.24 -8.98 -13.20
N GLN A 41 45.00 -10.04 -13.52
CA GLN A 41 45.07 -11.23 -12.68
C GLN A 41 45.70 -10.94 -11.31
N ASP A 42 46.72 -10.09 -11.25
CA ASP A 42 47.39 -9.77 -9.99
C ASP A 42 46.50 -8.95 -9.06
N ILE A 43 45.76 -7.96 -9.59
CA ILE A 43 44.76 -7.23 -8.81
C ILE A 43 43.63 -8.16 -8.36
N GLN A 44 43.19 -9.08 -9.23
CA GLN A 44 42.17 -10.07 -8.87
C GLN A 44 42.64 -11.02 -7.76
N LYS A 45 43.92 -11.44 -7.76
CA LYS A 45 44.51 -12.23 -6.66
C LYS A 45 44.50 -11.44 -5.35
N ILE A 46 44.90 -10.16 -5.37
CA ILE A 46 44.88 -9.31 -4.18
C ILE A 46 43.46 -9.21 -3.62
N LYS A 47 42.46 -8.94 -4.46
CA LYS A 47 41.04 -8.90 -4.05
C LYS A 47 40.61 -10.22 -3.42
N THR A 48 40.95 -11.35 -4.04
CA THR A 48 40.60 -12.68 -3.53
C THR A 48 41.28 -12.95 -2.18
N CYS A 49 42.55 -12.56 -2.02
CA CYS A 49 43.22 -12.65 -0.72
C CYS A 49 42.49 -11.84 0.33
N LEU A 50 42.12 -10.59 0.01
CA LEU A 50 41.42 -9.68 0.93
C LEU A 50 40.03 -10.18 1.34
N GLU A 51 39.26 -10.74 0.40
CA GLU A 51 37.95 -11.33 0.65
C GLU A 51 37.99 -12.53 1.58
N ASN A 52 39.12 -13.25 1.62
CA ASN A 52 39.29 -14.44 2.44
C ASN A 52 39.99 -14.17 3.78
N LEU A 53 40.20 -12.91 4.17
CA LEU A 53 40.66 -12.62 5.53
C LEU A 53 39.59 -13.06 6.53
N ILE A 54 40.04 -13.81 7.53
CA ILE A 54 39.21 -14.10 8.70
C ILE A 54 39.03 -12.78 9.45
N PRO A 55 37.80 -12.27 9.60
CA PRO A 55 37.56 -11.07 10.37
C PRO A 55 37.95 -11.31 11.84
N GLU A 56 38.49 -10.28 12.48
CA GLU A 56 38.80 -10.32 13.90
C GLU A 56 37.53 -10.56 14.72
N SER A 57 37.65 -11.30 15.83
CA SER A 57 36.50 -11.53 16.70
C SER A 57 36.08 -10.22 17.36
N TYR A 58 34.79 -9.88 17.24
CA TYR A 58 34.20 -8.75 17.94
C TYR A 58 33.54 -9.22 19.23
N ASP A 59 33.62 -8.39 20.29
CA ASP A 59 32.93 -8.63 21.57
C ASP A 59 31.41 -8.37 21.51
N PHE A 60 30.90 -7.95 20.35
CA PHE A 60 29.51 -7.61 20.13
C PHE A 60 29.00 -8.15 18.79
N ASP A 61 27.69 -8.33 18.69
CA ASP A 61 27.04 -8.72 17.43
C ASP A 61 26.82 -7.48 16.55
N PRO A 62 27.53 -7.35 15.40
CA PRO A 62 27.42 -6.18 14.53
C PRO A 62 26.06 -6.05 13.87
N MET A 63 25.35 -7.16 13.63
CA MET A 63 24.01 -7.12 13.02
C MET A 63 22.97 -6.58 14.00
N ILE A 64 23.10 -6.90 15.29
CA ILE A 64 22.27 -6.31 16.33
C ILE A 64 22.56 -4.81 16.46
N ALA A 65 23.83 -4.41 16.48
CA ALA A 65 24.24 -3.01 16.57
C ALA A 65 23.78 -2.19 15.36
N LEU A 66 23.84 -2.75 14.15
CA LEU A 66 23.36 -2.10 12.94
C LEU A 66 21.83 -1.96 12.97
N ARG A 67 21.12 -3.03 13.33
CA ARG A 67 19.65 -3.04 13.38
C ARG A 67 19.12 -2.03 14.38
N SER A 68 19.74 -1.91 15.56
CA SER A 68 19.31 -0.95 16.56
C SER A 68 19.44 0.50 16.06
N ARG A 69 20.55 0.84 15.38
CA ARG A 69 20.75 2.16 14.76
C ARG A 69 19.75 2.45 13.64
N LEU A 70 19.48 1.49 12.77
CA LEU A 70 18.49 1.66 11.70
C LEU A 70 17.09 1.93 12.26
N VAL A 71 16.69 1.23 13.33
CA VAL A 71 15.38 1.43 13.97
C VAL A 71 15.32 2.80 14.67
N SER A 72 16.39 3.22 15.35
CA SER A 72 16.39 4.54 15.99
C SER A 72 16.28 5.67 14.97
N GLU A 73 17.02 5.59 13.86
CA GLU A 73 16.96 6.61 12.80
C GLU A 73 15.59 6.61 12.09
N ALA A 74 15.04 5.42 11.78
CA ALA A 74 13.72 5.32 11.15
C ALA A 74 12.61 5.96 12.01
N ASN A 75 12.71 5.87 13.34
CA ASN A 75 11.76 6.50 14.25
C ASN A 75 11.88 8.03 14.28
N GLU A 76 13.07 8.59 14.05
CA GLU A 76 13.24 10.05 13.94
C GLU A 76 12.64 10.61 12.64
N PHE A 77 12.64 9.82 11.56
CA PHE A 77 12.08 10.23 10.26
C PHE A 77 10.55 10.13 10.16
N ILE A 78 9.86 9.46 11.08
CA ILE A 78 8.38 9.40 11.08
C ILE A 78 7.86 10.53 11.99
N PRO A 79 7.46 11.69 11.44
CA PRO A 79 6.95 12.77 12.27
C PRO A 79 5.61 12.36 12.90
N THR A 80 5.57 12.41 14.23
CA THR A 80 4.34 12.21 15.04
C THR A 80 3.23 13.22 14.71
N SER A 81 3.53 14.30 13.97
CA SER A 81 2.57 15.32 13.54
C SER A 81 1.58 14.86 12.48
N LEU A 82 1.84 13.73 11.80
CA LEU A 82 0.93 13.20 10.77
C LEU A 82 -0.38 12.66 11.38
N HIS A 83 -0.30 12.09 12.58
CA HIS A 83 -1.48 11.62 13.33
C HIS A 83 -2.35 12.79 13.81
N LEU A 84 -1.74 13.89 14.28
CA LEU A 84 -2.47 15.09 14.71
C LEU A 84 -3.20 15.76 13.54
N LEU A 85 -2.57 15.79 12.35
CA LEU A 85 -3.21 16.29 11.14
C LEU A 85 -4.36 15.40 10.66
N TRP A 86 -4.23 14.08 10.83
CA TRP A 86 -5.29 13.11 10.47
C TRP A 86 -6.51 13.22 11.37
N TRP A 87 -6.32 13.38 12.68
CA TRP A 87 -7.41 13.62 13.63
C TRP A 87 -8.07 14.99 13.42
N GLY A 88 -7.30 16.01 13.04
CA GLY A 88 -7.85 17.30 12.62
C GLY A 88 -8.79 17.19 11.41
N ARG A 89 -8.43 16.38 10.41
CA ARG A 89 -9.28 16.13 9.23
C ARG A 89 -10.55 15.34 9.58
N LEU A 90 -10.44 14.35 10.46
CA LEU A 90 -11.59 13.59 10.94
C LEU A 90 -12.56 14.50 11.74
N GLY A 91 -12.02 15.38 12.58
CA GLY A 91 -12.80 16.35 13.34
C GLY A 91 -13.58 17.32 12.46
N LEU A 92 -12.97 17.79 11.36
CA LEU A 92 -13.61 18.71 10.41
C LEU A 92 -14.79 18.04 9.69
N VAL A 93 -14.64 16.79 9.27
CA VAL A 93 -15.74 16.02 8.64
C VAL A 93 -16.89 15.79 9.62
N ALA A 94 -16.58 15.40 10.86
CA ALA A 94 -17.60 15.19 11.90
C ALA A 94 -18.39 16.47 12.21
N ALA A 95 -17.69 17.61 12.34
CA ALA A 95 -18.33 18.91 12.56
C ALA A 95 -19.25 19.30 11.39
N GLY A 96 -18.82 19.08 10.15
CA GLY A 96 -19.63 19.33 8.95
C GLY A 96 -20.92 18.51 8.91
N LEU A 97 -20.85 17.22 9.23
CA LEU A 97 -22.03 16.36 9.31
C LEU A 97 -22.99 16.83 10.41
N LEU A 98 -22.47 17.18 11.58
CA LEU A 98 -23.28 17.62 12.71
C LEU A 98 -24.03 18.93 12.38
N LEU A 99 -23.36 19.89 11.74
CA LEU A 99 -23.98 21.12 11.25
C LEU A 99 -25.04 20.86 10.18
N PHE A 100 -24.81 19.88 9.30
CA PHE A 100 -25.80 19.47 8.29
C PHE A 100 -27.06 18.86 8.92
N PHE A 101 -26.92 18.00 9.93
CA PHE A 101 -28.06 17.44 10.65
C PHE A 101 -28.81 18.49 11.49
N LEU A 102 -28.08 19.43 12.11
CA LEU A 102 -28.71 20.54 12.84
C LEU A 102 -29.48 21.48 11.91
N SER A 103 -28.92 21.82 10.75
CA SER A 103 -29.59 22.72 9.79
C SER A 103 -30.83 22.07 9.19
N THR A 104 -30.76 20.78 8.85
CA THR A 104 -31.93 20.03 8.35
C THR A 104 -33.04 19.92 9.41
N ALA A 105 -32.70 19.65 10.67
CA ALA A 105 -33.68 19.63 11.76
C ALA A 105 -34.34 21.00 12.02
N ALA A 106 -33.58 22.09 11.87
CA ALA A 106 -34.10 23.46 12.03
C ALA A 106 -35.00 23.89 10.86
N LEU A 107 -34.68 23.48 9.62
CA LEU A 107 -35.44 23.82 8.41
C LEU A 107 -36.70 22.97 8.23
N PHE A 108 -36.69 21.73 8.74
CA PHE A 108 -37.82 20.81 8.66
C PHE A 108 -38.27 20.38 10.07
N PRO A 109 -38.91 21.27 10.84
CA PRO A 109 -39.45 20.91 12.15
C PRO A 109 -40.52 19.82 11.96
N SER A 110 -40.25 18.63 12.50
CA SER A 110 -41.21 17.54 12.49
C SER A 110 -42.37 17.86 13.42
N GLU A 111 -43.52 18.24 12.86
CA GLU A 111 -44.79 18.35 13.57
C GLU A 111 -45.11 17.00 14.26
N PRO A 112 -45.19 16.93 15.61
CA PRO A 112 -45.49 15.70 16.33
C PRO A 112 -47.01 15.42 16.31
N ASN A 113 -47.60 15.22 15.14
CA ASN A 113 -49.05 15.02 14.98
C ASN A 113 -49.45 13.68 14.35
N SER A 114 -48.57 12.67 14.37
CA SER A 114 -48.89 11.33 13.87
C SER A 114 -49.47 10.38 14.94
N ALA A 115 -49.41 10.74 16.24
CA ALA A 115 -49.95 9.90 17.32
C ALA A 115 -51.49 9.89 17.39
N ARG A 116 -52.17 10.88 16.81
CA ARG A 116 -53.66 10.97 16.86
C ARG A 116 -54.37 10.18 15.76
N ILE A 117 -53.68 9.81 14.68
CA ILE A 117 -54.31 9.08 13.56
C ILE A 117 -54.47 7.58 13.89
N ALA A 118 -53.63 7.02 14.78
CA ALA A 118 -53.73 5.62 15.20
C ALA A 118 -54.88 5.35 16.22
N GLN A 119 -55.35 6.36 16.97
CA GLN A 119 -56.38 6.15 18.01
C GLN A 119 -57.82 6.15 17.49
N ARG A 120 -58.08 6.56 16.24
CA ARG A 120 -59.46 6.69 15.71
C ARG A 120 -60.09 5.39 15.20
N ARG A 121 -59.41 4.24 15.32
CA ARG A 121 -59.96 2.92 14.95
C ARG A 121 -60.52 2.09 16.12
N HIS A 122 -60.42 2.56 17.37
CA HIS A 122 -60.75 1.73 18.55
C HIS A 122 -62.18 1.88 19.09
N SER A 123 -63.04 2.69 18.45
CA SER A 123 -64.40 2.97 18.93
C SER A 123 -65.47 2.70 17.88
N SER A 124 -65.56 1.47 17.38
CA SER A 124 -66.78 0.94 16.74
C SER A 124 -66.62 -0.55 16.41
N SER A 125 -67.03 -1.45 17.31
CA SER A 125 -67.66 -2.73 16.94
C SER A 125 -67.98 -3.56 18.18
N LEU A 126 -69.26 -3.59 18.55
CA LEU A 126 -69.87 -4.62 19.39
C LEU A 126 -71.23 -4.95 18.77
N VAL A 127 -71.25 -5.81 17.74
CA VAL A 127 -72.36 -6.73 17.41
C VAL A 127 -71.77 -7.91 16.64
N SER A 128 -72.13 -9.11 17.09
CA SER A 128 -71.68 -10.44 16.65
C SER A 128 -72.39 -10.93 15.36
N PRO A 129 -72.42 -12.26 15.08
CA PRO A 129 -71.56 -12.97 14.12
C PRO A 129 -72.36 -13.47 12.89
N VAL A 130 -71.70 -14.16 11.95
CA VAL A 130 -72.17 -15.34 11.17
C VAL A 130 -71.65 -15.36 9.73
N SER A 131 -71.29 -16.59 9.32
CA SER A 131 -71.23 -17.16 7.97
C SER A 131 -69.88 -17.23 7.26
N TYR A 132 -69.46 -18.48 7.04
CA TYR A 132 -68.53 -18.94 6.02
C TYR A 132 -69.01 -18.53 4.62
N ASP A 133 -68.09 -18.24 3.69
CA ASP A 133 -67.95 -19.08 2.49
C ASP A 133 -66.63 -18.84 1.73
N GLN A 134 -66.22 -19.91 1.05
CA GLN A 134 -65.06 -20.05 0.18
C GLN A 134 -65.18 -19.18 -1.08
N ASN A 135 -64.06 -18.68 -1.61
CA ASN A 135 -63.85 -18.72 -3.05
C ASN A 135 -62.37 -18.64 -3.46
N ILE A 136 -62.03 -19.58 -4.33
CA ILE A 136 -60.77 -19.84 -5.00
C ILE A 136 -60.69 -19.00 -6.29
N SER A 137 -59.49 -18.50 -6.63
CA SER A 137 -58.91 -18.45 -8.00
C SER A 137 -57.49 -17.88 -7.88
N ILE A 138 -56.42 -18.67 -7.87
CA ILE A 138 -55.71 -19.26 -9.02
C ILE A 138 -55.36 -18.25 -10.13
N ASP A 139 -54.08 -18.23 -10.47
CA ASP A 139 -53.40 -17.66 -11.64
C ASP A 139 -53.12 -16.15 -11.71
N HIS A 140 -51.89 -15.77 -11.37
CA HIS A 140 -50.90 -15.60 -12.44
C HIS A 140 -49.45 -15.65 -11.91
N SER A 141 -48.67 -16.54 -12.52
CA SER A 141 -47.22 -16.65 -12.43
C SER A 141 -46.55 -15.80 -13.53
N VAL A 142 -45.25 -15.52 -13.33
CA VAL A 142 -44.15 -15.33 -14.31
C VAL A 142 -43.22 -14.20 -13.80
N ASN A 143 -42.14 -14.56 -13.11
CA ASN A 143 -40.75 -14.78 -13.59
C ASN A 143 -40.00 -13.46 -13.87
N ILE A 144 -39.06 -13.05 -13.01
CA ILE A 144 -37.63 -13.45 -12.98
C ILE A 144 -37.03 -13.42 -14.39
N TYR A 145 -36.23 -12.38 -14.68
CA TYR A 145 -34.86 -12.44 -15.21
C TYR A 145 -34.44 -11.07 -15.80
N GLN A 146 -33.17 -10.74 -15.56
CA GLN A 146 -32.31 -9.89 -16.40
C GLN A 146 -32.60 -8.37 -16.41
N ALA A 147 -31.62 -7.49 -16.22
CA ALA A 147 -30.29 -7.54 -16.81
C ALA A 147 -29.20 -7.01 -15.88
N SER A 148 -28.17 -7.84 -15.71
CA SER A 148 -26.80 -7.42 -15.48
C SER A 148 -26.19 -6.83 -16.74
N SER A 149 -25.19 -5.96 -16.54
CA SER A 149 -24.01 -5.71 -17.38
C SER A 149 -24.15 -4.99 -18.73
N ILE A 150 -23.14 -4.13 -18.98
CA ILE A 150 -22.62 -3.50 -20.23
C ILE A 150 -22.70 -1.97 -20.11
N LEU A 151 -21.65 -1.31 -19.55
CA LEU A 151 -20.45 -0.72 -20.23
C LEU A 151 -20.76 0.64 -20.89
N PRO A 152 -19.78 1.56 -21.09
CA PRO A 152 -18.32 1.41 -21.01
C PRO A 152 -17.64 2.17 -19.86
#